data_AF-A0A5C1WS16-F1
#
_entry.id   AF-A0A5C1WS16-F1
#
_cell.length_a   1.000
_cell.length_b   1.000
_cell.length_c   1.000
_cell.angle_alpha   90.00
_cell.angle_beta   90.00
_cell.angle_gamma   90.00
#
_symmetry.space_group_name_H-M   'P 1'
#
loop_
_entity.id
_entity.type
_entity.pdbx_description
1 polymer ?
#
loop_
_entity_poly.entity_id
_entity_poly.type
_entity_poly.pdbx_seq_one_letter_code
_entity_poly.pdbx_strand_id
1 'polypeptide(L)'
;MRMIENFQRWKVNLSGWMVSSIDKTYRYSEPNYSYKDSKRKIENLEVLKILDNQDDIKLRQKNDAIKYSFRVIPTAFILYIFLSVIFQNLKFSDKDIIFLSVFVGFIIILFLIVLFGAIRFIIPALVIFVEWLISRFSKQYRAKIKWLRKFPSLLPLTVWPLMLSDFIKIIFQEYRLVDNLILKITLVLIVSFILWLYLHDLIKSQPVFQVEALIVSPAMILSVLAISTLIFDIDWKNKLPWTLSVVFFTISSTFLDLSISNRREKEYAIAQEIFQEQLLLEKPRYKELKKCYYHGGEKYKEKLLSTEKFLRLIKKREKYLIRRDKNNRYSYKSGFNPRNNISPTRNYLP
;
A
#
# COMPACT_ATOMS: atom_id res chain seq x y z
N MET A 1 -21.21 -27.04 0.59
CA MET A 1 -21.82 -25.71 0.84
C MET A 1 -21.60 -25.22 2.27
N ARG A 2 -22.02 -25.97 3.31
CA ARG A 2 -21.84 -25.63 4.75
C ARG A 2 -20.41 -25.25 5.18
N MET A 3 -19.39 -25.94 4.66
CA MET A 3 -17.99 -25.68 5.01
C MET A 3 -17.49 -24.32 4.46
N ILE A 4 -17.97 -23.92 3.29
CA ILE A 4 -17.64 -22.62 2.67
C ILE A 4 -18.31 -21.49 3.44
N GLU A 5 -19.59 -21.66 3.82
CA GLU A 5 -20.31 -20.69 4.65
C GLU A 5 -19.67 -20.52 6.03
N ASN A 6 -19.26 -21.62 6.66
CA ASN A 6 -18.55 -21.58 7.94
C ASN A 6 -17.21 -20.85 7.82
N PHE A 7 -16.46 -21.11 6.75
CA PHE A 7 -15.20 -20.41 6.48
C PHE A 7 -15.40 -18.91 6.24
N GLN A 8 -16.43 -18.54 5.47
CA GLN A 8 -16.80 -17.14 5.25
C GLN A 8 -17.19 -16.44 6.55
N ARG A 9 -18.01 -17.09 7.39
CA ARG A 9 -18.42 -16.56 8.70
C ARG A 9 -17.21 -16.36 9.61
N TRP A 10 -16.29 -17.33 9.65
CA TRP A 10 -15.06 -17.23 10.43
C TRP A 10 -14.17 -16.08 9.95
N LYS A 11 -14.01 -15.91 8.63
CA LYS A 11 -13.27 -14.80 8.03
C LYS A 11 -13.86 -13.44 8.40
N VAL A 12 -15.19 -13.30 8.39
CA VAL A 12 -15.89 -12.06 8.78
C VAL A 12 -15.67 -11.78 10.26
N ASN A 13 -15.81 -12.80 11.12
CA ASN A 13 -15.61 -12.67 12.56
C ASN A 13 -14.17 -12.25 12.89
N LEU A 14 -13.17 -12.86 12.26
CA LEU A 14 -11.76 -12.48 12.42
C LEU A 14 -11.49 -11.04 11.96
N SER A 15 -12.06 -10.63 10.83
CA SER A 15 -11.94 -9.26 10.34
C SER A 15 -12.55 -8.26 11.33
N GLY A 16 -13.73 -8.57 11.88
CA GLY A 16 -14.39 -7.76 12.90
C GLY A 16 -13.60 -7.67 14.20
N TRP A 17 -13.10 -8.81 14.69
CA TRP A 17 -12.23 -8.87 15.86
C TRP A 17 -10.95 -8.05 15.66
N MET A 18 -10.27 -8.20 14.52
CA MET A 18 -9.06 -7.45 14.19
C MET A 18 -9.31 -5.93 14.20
N VAL A 19 -10.40 -5.46 13.59
CA VAL A 19 -10.78 -4.04 13.59
C VAL A 19 -11.01 -3.53 15.02
N SER A 20 -11.71 -4.31 15.84
CA SER A 20 -11.99 -3.96 17.24
C SER A 20 -10.71 -3.90 18.09
N SER A 21 -9.84 -4.90 17.95
CA SER A 21 -8.57 -4.98 18.67
C SER A 21 -7.63 -3.82 18.31
N ILE A 22 -7.53 -3.48 17.02
CA ILE A 22 -6.76 -2.32 16.57
C ILE A 22 -7.31 -1.04 17.19
N ASP A 23 -8.62 -0.80 17.09
CA ASP A 23 -9.26 0.42 17.58
C ASP A 23 -9.05 0.56 19.11
N LYS A 24 -9.21 -0.53 19.87
CA LYS A 24 -8.95 -0.55 21.31
C LYS A 24 -7.49 -0.24 21.63
N THR A 25 -6.54 -0.84 20.91
CA THR A 25 -5.11 -0.65 21.15
C THR A 25 -4.66 0.77 20.81
N TYR A 26 -5.10 1.32 19.68
CA TYR A 26 -4.71 2.66 19.24
C TYR A 26 -5.40 3.80 19.99
N ARG A 27 -6.58 3.58 20.56
CA ARG A 27 -7.21 4.60 21.43
C ARG A 27 -6.38 4.91 22.69
N TYR A 28 -5.54 3.97 23.14
CA TYR A 28 -4.61 4.24 24.25
C TYR A 28 -3.47 5.18 23.86
N SER A 29 -2.96 5.10 22.63
CA SER A 29 -1.84 5.94 22.15
C SER A 29 -2.30 7.24 21.48
N GLU A 30 -3.41 7.20 20.76
CA GLU A 30 -4.02 8.36 20.09
C GLU A 30 -5.53 8.40 20.40
N PRO A 31 -5.96 9.04 21.51
CA PRO A 31 -7.35 9.02 21.94
C PRO A 31 -8.33 9.67 20.93
N ASN A 32 -7.82 10.56 20.07
CA ASN A 32 -8.60 11.25 19.05
C ASN A 32 -8.71 10.45 17.73
N TYR A 33 -8.09 9.28 17.61
CA TYR A 33 -8.08 8.47 16.40
C TYR A 33 -8.89 7.19 16.56
N SER A 34 -9.82 6.94 15.61
CA SER A 34 -10.50 5.65 15.50
C SER A 34 -10.20 5.02 14.15
N TYR A 35 -9.57 3.84 14.19
CA TYR A 35 -9.30 3.00 13.02
C TYR A 35 -10.60 2.51 12.37
N LYS A 36 -11.62 2.20 13.18
CA LYS A 36 -12.92 1.76 12.65
C LYS A 36 -13.60 2.88 11.86
N ASP A 37 -13.59 4.11 12.38
CA ASP A 37 -14.18 5.27 11.70
C ASP A 37 -13.39 5.66 10.45
N SER A 38 -12.05 5.69 10.52
CA SER A 38 -11.21 5.99 9.36
C SER A 38 -11.41 4.96 8.23
N LYS A 39 -11.52 3.66 8.57
CA LYS A 39 -11.80 2.60 7.60
C LYS A 39 -13.13 2.83 6.88
N ARG A 40 -14.20 3.14 7.63
CA ARG A 40 -15.53 3.46 7.07
C ARG A 40 -15.46 4.67 6.13
N LYS A 41 -14.77 5.74 6.54
CA LYS A 41 -14.59 6.96 5.75
C LYS A 41 -13.88 6.70 4.42
N ILE A 42 -12.88 5.83 4.42
CA ILE A 42 -12.14 5.39 3.23
C ILE A 42 -13.05 4.59 2.27
N GLU A 43 -13.82 3.64 2.80
CA GLU A 43 -14.73 2.78 2.02
C GLU A 43 -15.87 3.60 1.38
N ASN A 44 -16.40 4.59 2.10
CA ASN A 44 -17.42 5.50 1.60
C ASN A 44 -16.89 6.64 0.70
N LEU A 45 -15.57 6.68 0.47
CA LEU A 45 -14.87 7.76 -0.24
C LEU A 45 -15.13 9.15 0.36
N GLU A 46 -15.39 9.26 1.66
CA GLU A 46 -15.80 10.52 2.30
C GLU A 46 -14.67 11.56 2.31
N VAL A 47 -13.44 11.11 2.51
CA VAL A 47 -12.23 11.95 2.60
C VAL A 47 -11.65 12.26 1.22
N LEU A 48 -11.94 11.43 0.22
CA LEU A 48 -11.48 11.63 -1.15
C LEU A 48 -12.00 12.95 -1.71
N LYS A 49 -11.07 13.79 -2.15
CA LYS A 49 -11.31 15.06 -2.87
C LYS A 49 -10.67 14.95 -4.25
N ILE A 50 -11.32 15.54 -5.24
CA ILE A 50 -10.88 15.48 -6.64
C ILE A 50 -9.75 16.50 -6.90
N LEU A 51 -9.78 17.68 -6.25
CA LEU A 51 -8.72 18.68 -6.42
C LEU A 51 -7.43 18.30 -5.68
N ASP A 52 -7.56 17.86 -4.42
CA ASP A 52 -6.42 17.51 -3.56
C ASP A 52 -6.70 16.26 -2.72
N ASN A 53 -6.17 15.12 -3.16
CA ASN A 53 -6.39 13.81 -2.56
C ASN A 53 -5.39 13.46 -1.45
N GLN A 54 -4.52 14.39 -1.03
CA GLN A 54 -3.47 14.11 -0.02
C GLN A 54 -4.02 13.59 1.30
N ASP A 55 -5.13 14.14 1.79
CA ASP A 55 -5.74 13.72 3.05
C ASP A 55 -6.21 12.25 2.98
N ASP A 56 -6.80 11.84 1.85
CA ASP A 56 -7.26 10.47 1.62
C ASP A 56 -6.09 9.49 1.49
N ILE A 57 -5.03 9.89 0.77
CA ILE A 57 -3.80 9.09 0.64
C ILE A 57 -3.17 8.86 2.02
N LYS A 58 -2.98 9.92 2.81
CA LYS A 58 -2.42 9.81 4.16
C LYS A 58 -3.25 8.92 5.08
N LEU A 59 -4.58 9.07 5.02
CA LEU A 59 -5.47 8.26 5.84
C LEU A 59 -5.40 6.77 5.46
N ARG A 60 -5.35 6.45 4.16
CA ARG A 60 -5.17 5.08 3.65
C ARG A 60 -3.81 4.52 4.08
N GLN A 61 -2.73 5.27 3.90
CA GLN A 61 -1.38 4.85 4.29
C GLN A 61 -1.28 4.59 5.79
N LYS A 62 -1.86 5.47 6.62
CA LYS A 62 -1.91 5.27 8.08
C LYS A 62 -2.69 4.00 8.43
N ASN A 63 -3.87 3.80 7.83
CA ASN A 63 -4.66 2.59 8.08
C ASN A 63 -3.96 1.31 7.63
N ASP A 64 -3.32 1.32 6.47
CA ASP A 64 -2.55 0.17 6.00
C ASP A 64 -1.37 -0.12 6.93
N ALA A 65 -0.58 0.90 7.30
CA ALA A 65 0.53 0.73 8.25
C ALA A 65 0.05 0.08 9.57
N ILE A 66 -1.04 0.60 10.17
CA ILE A 66 -1.60 0.06 11.41
C ILE A 66 -2.08 -1.38 11.23
N LYS A 67 -2.80 -1.65 10.14
CA LYS A 67 -3.34 -2.99 9.84
C LYS A 67 -2.23 -4.01 9.69
N TYR A 68 -1.15 -3.67 8.98
CA TYR A 68 -0.05 -4.58 8.72
C TYR A 68 0.90 -4.69 9.92
N SER A 69 1.13 -3.62 10.69
CA SER A 69 1.90 -3.71 11.94
C SER A 69 1.26 -4.69 12.92
N PHE A 70 -0.07 -4.61 13.09
CA PHE A 70 -0.81 -5.51 13.97
C PHE A 70 -0.77 -6.97 13.51
N ARG A 71 -0.55 -7.23 12.21
CA ARG A 71 -0.38 -8.59 11.66
C ARG A 71 1.05 -9.09 11.76
N VAL A 72 2.02 -8.24 11.49
CA VAL A 72 3.46 -8.60 11.40
C VAL A 72 4.06 -8.87 12.76
N ILE A 73 3.73 -8.06 13.77
CA ILE A 73 4.36 -8.19 15.09
C ILE A 73 4.12 -9.58 15.69
N PRO A 74 2.87 -10.11 15.75
CA PRO A 74 2.64 -11.45 16.27
C PRO A 74 3.28 -12.54 15.41
N THR A 75 3.21 -12.44 14.07
CA THR A 75 3.78 -13.47 13.20
C THR A 75 5.30 -13.51 13.25
N ALA A 76 5.96 -12.35 13.33
CA ALA A 76 7.40 -12.24 13.52
C ALA A 76 7.82 -12.79 14.89
N PHE A 77 7.04 -12.54 15.94
CA PHE A 77 7.28 -13.10 17.27
C PHE A 77 7.16 -14.63 17.28
N ILE A 78 6.15 -15.19 16.62
CA ILE A 78 6.01 -16.65 16.45
C ILE A 78 7.20 -17.23 15.68
N LEU A 79 7.61 -16.60 14.57
CA LEU A 79 8.78 -17.02 13.81
C LEU A 79 10.06 -16.97 14.67
N TYR A 80 10.23 -15.91 15.46
CA TYR A 80 11.38 -15.76 16.35
C TYR A 80 11.42 -16.84 17.44
N ILE A 81 10.31 -17.11 18.13
CA ILE A 81 10.22 -18.21 19.11
C ILE A 81 10.52 -19.55 18.43
N PHE A 82 9.96 -19.76 17.24
CA PHE A 82 10.16 -21.00 16.50
C PHE A 82 11.64 -21.21 16.14
N LEU A 83 12.31 -20.18 15.63
CA LEU A 83 13.74 -20.23 15.26
C LEU A 83 14.69 -20.24 16.47
N SER A 84 14.33 -19.61 17.58
CA SER A 84 15.25 -19.49 18.74
C SER A 84 15.08 -20.61 19.75
N VAL A 85 13.85 -21.08 19.97
CA VAL A 85 13.52 -22.05 21.02
C VAL A 85 13.31 -23.44 20.46
N ILE A 86 12.44 -23.58 19.44
CA ILE A 86 12.08 -24.90 18.91
C ILE A 86 13.21 -25.44 18.05
N PHE A 87 13.75 -24.61 17.16
CA PHE A 87 14.79 -25.01 16.21
C PHE A 87 16.09 -25.46 16.89
N GLN A 88 16.61 -24.71 17.87
CA GLN A 88 17.85 -25.09 18.55
C GLN A 88 17.75 -26.41 19.33
N ASN A 89 16.54 -26.80 19.73
CA ASN A 89 16.29 -28.01 20.52
C ASN A 89 15.97 -29.25 19.66
N LEU A 90 15.80 -29.09 18.34
CA LEU A 90 15.51 -30.20 17.44
C LEU A 90 16.82 -30.85 16.95
N LYS A 91 17.16 -32.01 17.51
CA LYS A 91 18.23 -32.86 16.98
C LYS A 91 17.69 -33.71 15.83
N PHE A 92 18.06 -33.36 14.60
CA PHE A 92 17.73 -34.15 13.43
C PHE A 92 18.81 -35.20 13.16
N SER A 93 18.38 -36.43 12.86
CA SER A 93 19.24 -37.49 12.33
C SER A 93 19.16 -37.49 10.81
N ASP A 94 20.27 -37.75 10.11
CA ASP A 94 20.37 -37.71 8.64
C ASP A 94 19.40 -38.66 7.91
N LYS A 95 18.75 -39.59 8.63
CA LYS A 95 17.81 -40.57 8.08
C LYS A 95 16.42 -40.02 7.76
N ASP A 96 16.09 -38.81 8.22
CA ASP A 96 14.75 -38.21 8.07
C ASP A 96 14.70 -37.09 7.03
N ILE A 97 15.30 -37.30 5.85
CA ILE A 97 15.40 -36.30 4.76
C ILE A 97 14.02 -35.74 4.37
N ILE A 98 12.99 -36.58 4.32
CA ILE A 98 11.62 -36.15 3.99
C ILE A 98 11.09 -35.19 5.06
N PHE A 99 11.23 -35.52 6.34
CA PHE A 99 10.79 -34.68 7.44
C PHE A 99 11.55 -33.34 7.47
N LEU A 100 12.87 -33.39 7.27
CA LEU A 100 13.72 -32.20 7.16
C LEU A 100 13.26 -31.29 6.01
N SER A 101 12.93 -31.87 4.84
CA SER A 101 12.49 -31.10 3.67
C SER A 101 11.14 -30.39 3.89
N VAL A 102 10.17 -31.07 4.52
CA VAL A 102 8.87 -30.50 4.87
C VAL A 102 9.05 -29.39 5.90
N PHE A 103 9.94 -29.60 6.87
CA PHE A 103 10.25 -28.64 7.92
C PHE A 103 10.89 -27.35 7.37
N VAL A 104 11.89 -27.49 6.48
CA VAL A 104 12.50 -26.35 5.77
C VAL A 104 11.47 -25.59 4.95
N GLY A 105 10.57 -26.30 4.25
CA GLY A 105 9.47 -25.69 3.51
C GLY A 105 8.55 -24.86 4.40
N PHE A 106 8.20 -25.36 5.59
CA PHE A 106 7.38 -24.62 6.56
C PHE A 106 8.07 -23.33 7.06
N ILE A 107 9.37 -23.39 7.35
CA ILE A 107 10.17 -22.21 7.74
C ILE A 107 10.16 -21.17 6.62
N ILE A 108 10.39 -21.59 5.38
CA ILE A 108 10.39 -20.69 4.21
C ILE A 108 9.01 -20.02 4.08
N ILE A 109 7.92 -20.77 4.23
CA ILE A 109 6.56 -20.21 4.15
C ILE A 109 6.32 -19.17 5.26
N LEU A 110 6.69 -19.48 6.51
CA LEU A 110 6.55 -18.53 7.62
C LEU A 110 7.40 -17.27 7.42
N PHE A 111 8.64 -17.44 6.97
CA PHE A 111 9.54 -16.33 6.65
C PHE A 111 8.94 -15.44 5.57
N LEU A 112 8.41 -16.03 4.49
CA LEU A 112 7.73 -15.29 3.43
C LEU A 112 6.54 -14.49 3.98
N ILE A 113 5.68 -15.09 4.82
CA ILE A 113 4.54 -14.38 5.43
C ILE A 113 5.01 -13.15 6.23
N VAL A 114 6.05 -13.30 7.05
CA VAL A 114 6.63 -12.20 7.84
C VAL A 114 7.22 -11.13 6.93
N LEU A 115 8.04 -11.52 5.97
CA LEU A 115 8.71 -10.63 5.03
C LEU A 115 7.68 -9.82 4.21
N PHE A 116 6.61 -10.46 3.74
CA PHE A 116 5.51 -9.82 3.02
C PHE A 116 4.73 -8.83 3.88
N GLY A 117 4.37 -9.23 5.10
CA GLY A 117 3.71 -8.34 6.02
C GLY A 117 4.59 -7.12 6.32
N ALA A 118 5.90 -7.34 6.50
CA ALA A 118 6.87 -6.26 6.73
C ALA A 118 6.92 -5.29 5.54
N ILE A 119 6.93 -5.77 4.29
CA ILE A 119 6.80 -4.89 3.11
C ILE A 119 5.56 -4.00 3.22
N ARG A 120 4.39 -4.62 3.45
CA ARG A 120 3.11 -3.91 3.48
C ARG A 120 3.04 -2.87 4.59
N PHE A 121 3.83 -3.05 5.65
CA PHE A 121 4.02 -2.09 6.72
C PHE A 121 5.03 -0.98 6.35
N ILE A 122 6.19 -1.37 5.80
CA ILE A 122 7.31 -0.48 5.49
C ILE A 122 6.95 0.50 4.38
N ILE A 123 6.27 0.07 3.31
CA ILE A 123 5.95 0.97 2.18
C ILE A 123 5.14 2.20 2.66
N PRO A 124 3.96 2.05 3.32
CA PRO A 124 3.20 3.21 3.78
C PRO A 124 3.97 4.06 4.80
N ALA A 125 4.72 3.43 5.72
CA ALA A 125 5.53 4.15 6.71
C ALA A 125 6.61 5.01 6.05
N LEU A 126 7.31 4.47 5.05
CA LEU A 126 8.30 5.20 4.27
C LEU A 126 7.66 6.32 3.44
N VAL A 127 6.47 6.12 2.86
CA VAL A 127 5.80 7.22 2.14
C VAL A 127 5.45 8.36 3.10
N ILE A 128 4.91 8.06 4.28
CA ILE A 128 4.65 9.07 5.32
C ILE A 128 5.94 9.80 5.70
N PHE A 129 7.03 9.07 5.89
CA PHE A 129 8.34 9.64 6.22
C PHE A 129 8.89 10.55 5.10
N VAL A 130 8.81 10.12 3.85
CA VAL A 130 9.23 10.93 2.69
C VAL A 130 8.34 12.17 2.56
N GLU A 131 7.03 12.07 2.79
CA GLU A 131 6.15 13.23 2.79
C GLU A 131 6.50 14.21 3.91
N TRP A 132 6.84 13.71 5.10
CA TRP A 132 7.33 14.51 6.20
C TRP A 132 8.64 15.22 5.83
N LEU A 133 9.60 14.53 5.20
CA LEU A 133 10.84 15.14 4.69
C LEU A 133 10.55 16.24 3.66
N ILE A 134 9.72 15.95 2.65
CA ILE A 134 9.33 16.91 1.61
C ILE A 134 8.65 18.13 2.23
N SER A 135 7.87 17.96 3.30
CA SER A 135 7.16 19.05 3.97
C SER A 135 8.09 20.10 4.60
N ARG A 136 9.34 19.72 4.94
CA ARG A 136 10.36 20.62 5.48
C ARG A 136 10.90 21.61 4.46
N PHE A 137 10.75 21.32 3.16
CA PHE A 137 11.27 22.17 2.11
C PHE A 137 10.28 23.28 1.70
N SER A 138 10.83 24.36 1.12
CA SER A 138 10.05 25.49 0.59
C SER A 138 9.08 25.03 -0.52
N LYS A 139 8.00 25.80 -0.76
CA LYS A 139 6.97 25.45 -1.77
C LYS A 139 7.57 25.22 -3.17
N GLN A 140 8.54 26.03 -3.57
CA GLN A 140 9.18 25.94 -4.88
C GLN A 140 10.00 24.65 -5.02
N TYR A 141 10.69 24.25 -3.95
CA TYR A 141 11.51 23.04 -3.93
C TYR A 141 10.66 21.76 -3.82
N ARG A 142 9.51 21.81 -3.14
CA ARG A 142 8.54 20.69 -3.10
C ARG A 142 8.06 20.24 -4.47
N ALA A 143 7.88 21.18 -5.40
CA ALA A 143 7.48 20.85 -6.77
C ALA A 143 8.58 20.06 -7.50
N LYS A 144 9.85 20.47 -7.33
CA LYS A 144 11.02 19.81 -7.94
C LYS A 144 11.26 18.41 -7.37
N ILE A 145 11.03 18.20 -6.07
CA ILE A 145 11.32 16.92 -5.39
C ILE A 145 10.12 15.96 -5.37
N LYS A 146 9.00 16.31 -6.02
CA LYS A 146 7.77 15.50 -5.96
C LYS A 146 7.97 14.05 -6.42
N TRP A 147 8.98 13.79 -7.25
CA TRP A 147 9.37 12.46 -7.72
C TRP A 147 9.82 11.51 -6.59
N LEU A 148 10.38 12.01 -5.47
CA LEU A 148 10.82 11.17 -4.34
C LEU A 148 9.68 10.36 -3.71
N ARG A 149 8.41 10.77 -3.90
CA ARG A 149 7.25 10.01 -3.44
C ARG A 149 7.17 8.60 -4.04
N LYS A 150 7.84 8.35 -5.17
CA LYS A 150 7.92 7.05 -5.83
C LYS A 150 9.03 6.15 -5.28
N PHE A 151 9.95 6.68 -4.49
CA PHE A 151 11.10 5.93 -3.97
C PHE A 151 10.70 4.80 -2.99
N PRO A 152 9.73 4.98 -2.07
CA PRO A 152 9.31 3.92 -1.17
C PRO A 152 8.80 2.64 -1.85
N SER A 153 8.22 2.73 -3.05
CA SER A 153 7.77 1.55 -3.80
C SER A 153 8.89 0.84 -4.56
N LEU A 154 10.03 1.51 -4.79
CA LEU A 154 11.22 0.93 -5.43
C LEU A 154 12.05 0.07 -4.49
N LEU A 155 12.17 0.48 -3.23
CA LEU A 155 13.02 -0.19 -2.23
C LEU A 155 12.70 -1.69 -2.08
N PRO A 156 11.43 -2.12 -1.94
CA PRO A 156 11.11 -3.54 -1.85
C PRO A 156 11.53 -4.33 -3.08
N LEU A 157 11.43 -3.76 -4.28
CA LEU A 157 11.81 -4.45 -5.52
C LEU A 157 13.32 -4.69 -5.61
N THR A 158 14.13 -3.86 -4.94
CA THR A 158 15.59 -4.01 -4.90
C THR A 158 16.11 -4.82 -3.74
N VAL A 159 15.61 -4.58 -2.53
CA VAL A 159 16.15 -5.18 -1.30
C VAL A 159 15.69 -6.62 -1.17
N TRP A 160 14.51 -6.93 -1.71
CA TRP A 160 13.88 -8.22 -1.54
C TRP A 160 14.61 -9.37 -2.25
N PRO A 161 14.99 -9.26 -3.55
CA PRO A 161 15.75 -10.31 -4.21
C PRO A 161 17.04 -10.66 -3.46
N LEU A 162 17.69 -9.65 -2.87
CA LEU A 162 18.93 -9.81 -2.09
C LEU A 162 18.67 -10.56 -0.79
N MET A 163 17.73 -10.07 0.01
CA MET A 163 17.35 -10.67 1.31
C MET A 163 16.90 -12.12 1.16
N LEU A 164 16.11 -12.44 0.12
CA LEU A 164 15.71 -13.82 -0.15
C LEU A 164 16.88 -14.70 -0.52
N SER A 165 17.73 -14.21 -1.42
CA SER A 165 18.84 -14.99 -1.94
C SER A 165 19.84 -15.33 -0.82
N ASP A 166 20.11 -14.36 0.06
CA ASP A 166 20.92 -14.57 1.26
C ASP A 166 20.25 -15.50 2.26
N PHE A 167 18.94 -15.37 2.48
CA PHE A 167 18.18 -16.29 3.34
C PHE A 167 18.22 -17.73 2.82
N ILE A 168 18.02 -17.92 1.52
CA ILE A 168 18.15 -19.23 0.86
C ILE A 168 19.56 -19.77 1.05
N LYS A 169 20.59 -18.94 0.86
CA LYS A 169 21.99 -19.36 1.06
C LYS A 169 22.25 -19.83 2.49
N ILE A 170 21.77 -19.07 3.50
CA ILE A 170 21.94 -19.40 4.93
C ILE A 170 21.27 -20.73 5.24
N ILE A 171 20.00 -20.91 4.84
CA ILE A 171 19.28 -22.17 5.05
C ILE A 171 20.02 -23.33 4.37
N PHE A 172 20.45 -23.19 3.13
CA PHE A 172 21.13 -24.27 2.43
C PHE A 172 22.46 -24.67 3.08
N GLN A 173 23.23 -23.70 3.60
CA GLN A 173 24.45 -23.96 4.34
C GLN A 173 24.17 -24.71 5.65
N GLU A 174 23.18 -24.27 6.41
CA GLU A 174 22.82 -24.85 7.71
C GLU A 174 22.35 -26.31 7.58
N TYR A 175 21.54 -26.62 6.56
CA TYR A 175 20.97 -27.96 6.37
C TYR A 175 21.83 -28.88 5.49
N ARG A 176 23.06 -28.49 5.13
CA ARG A 176 23.96 -29.25 4.25
C ARG A 176 23.31 -29.69 2.92
N LEU A 177 22.29 -28.96 2.46
CA LEU A 177 21.61 -29.19 1.17
C LEU A 177 22.43 -28.63 -0.01
N VAL A 178 23.73 -28.38 0.21
CA VAL A 178 24.60 -27.55 -0.61
C VAL A 178 24.91 -28.16 -1.98
N ASP A 179 24.91 -29.49 -2.11
CA ASP A 179 25.44 -30.13 -3.32
C ASP A 179 24.40 -30.34 -4.44
N ASN A 180 23.12 -30.15 -4.15
CA ASN A 180 22.07 -30.40 -5.15
C ASN A 180 21.67 -29.13 -5.89
N LEU A 181 22.38 -28.84 -6.99
CA LEU A 181 22.18 -27.65 -7.82
C LEU A 181 20.75 -27.55 -8.37
N ILE A 182 20.12 -28.68 -8.70
CA ILE A 182 18.72 -28.74 -9.15
C ILE A 182 17.77 -28.21 -8.08
N LEU A 183 17.95 -28.64 -6.82
CA LEU A 183 17.11 -28.18 -5.70
C LEU A 183 17.27 -26.68 -5.43
N LYS A 184 18.48 -26.13 -5.59
CA LYS A 184 18.71 -24.68 -5.45
C LYS A 184 17.93 -23.89 -6.50
N ILE A 185 18.01 -24.31 -7.76
CA ILE A 185 17.32 -23.63 -8.87
C ILE A 185 15.80 -23.72 -8.70
N THR A 186 15.26 -24.91 -8.42
CA THR A 186 13.81 -25.11 -8.27
C THR A 186 13.25 -24.27 -7.12
N LEU A 187 13.96 -24.19 -6.00
CA LEU A 187 13.54 -23.42 -4.84
C LEU A 187 13.58 -21.91 -5.10
N VAL A 188 14.63 -21.39 -5.76
CA VAL A 188 14.71 -19.98 -6.17
C VAL A 188 13.54 -19.62 -7.08
N LEU A 189 13.18 -20.48 -8.04
CA LEU A 189 12.04 -20.25 -8.93
C LEU A 189 10.70 -20.27 -8.18
N ILE A 190 10.47 -21.24 -7.30
CA ILE A 190 9.23 -21.33 -6.50
C ILE A 190 9.06 -20.10 -5.63
N VAL A 191 10.11 -19.71 -4.90
CA VAL A 191 10.07 -18.54 -4.01
C VAL A 191 9.85 -17.26 -4.81
N SER A 192 10.52 -17.11 -5.96
CA SER A 192 10.34 -15.96 -6.85
C SER A 192 8.92 -15.89 -7.42
N PHE A 193 8.33 -17.03 -7.77
CA PHE A 193 6.94 -17.11 -8.24
C PHE A 193 5.92 -16.73 -7.17
N ILE A 194 6.09 -17.24 -5.94
CA ILE A 194 5.26 -16.83 -4.79
C ILE A 194 5.37 -15.31 -4.60
N LEU A 195 6.55 -14.74 -4.80
CA LEU A 195 6.72 -13.30 -4.75
C LEU A 195 5.91 -12.56 -5.78
N TRP A 196 6.01 -13.01 -7.01
CA TRP A 196 5.33 -12.36 -8.10
C TRP A 196 3.81 -12.35 -7.88
N LEU A 197 3.24 -13.48 -7.43
CA LEU A 197 1.83 -13.54 -7.04
C LEU A 197 1.47 -12.51 -5.98
N TYR A 198 2.37 -12.29 -5.02
CA TYR A 198 2.17 -11.29 -3.97
C TYR A 198 2.26 -9.84 -4.48
N LEU A 199 3.25 -9.54 -5.32
CA LEU A 199 3.36 -8.22 -5.97
C LEU A 199 2.14 -7.92 -6.81
N HIS A 200 1.64 -8.91 -7.54
CA HIS A 200 0.41 -8.82 -8.31
C HIS A 200 -0.80 -8.53 -7.39
N ASP A 201 -0.94 -9.20 -6.25
CA ASP A 201 -2.00 -8.91 -5.26
C ASP A 201 -1.86 -7.51 -4.63
N LEU A 202 -0.62 -7.07 -4.34
CA LEU A 202 -0.32 -5.72 -3.85
C LEU A 202 -0.87 -4.67 -4.81
N ILE A 203 -0.51 -4.77 -6.09
CA ILE A 203 -0.97 -3.86 -7.13
C ILE A 203 -2.49 -3.90 -7.24
N LYS A 204 -3.10 -5.09 -7.24
CA LYS A 204 -4.56 -5.28 -7.36
C LYS A 204 -5.32 -4.66 -6.20
N SER A 205 -4.77 -4.70 -4.99
CA SER A 205 -5.42 -4.18 -3.78
C SER A 205 -5.44 -2.65 -3.69
N GLN A 206 -4.60 -1.94 -4.46
CA GLN A 206 -4.50 -0.48 -4.42
C GLN A 206 -5.47 0.17 -5.43
N PRO A 207 -6.02 1.37 -5.14
CA PRO A 207 -6.90 2.08 -6.06
C PRO A 207 -6.12 2.64 -7.26
N VAL A 208 -6.80 2.80 -8.41
CA VAL A 208 -6.15 3.13 -9.71
C VAL A 208 -5.35 4.42 -9.64
N PHE A 209 -5.88 5.48 -9.01
CA PHE A 209 -5.17 6.76 -8.87
C PHE A 209 -3.90 6.65 -8.02
N GLN A 210 -3.85 5.77 -7.02
CA GLN A 210 -2.64 5.53 -6.25
C GLN A 210 -1.65 4.71 -7.04
N VAL A 211 -2.13 3.70 -7.78
CA VAL A 211 -1.31 2.91 -8.68
C VAL A 211 -0.68 3.85 -9.72
N GLU A 212 -1.42 4.74 -10.38
CA GLU A 212 -0.84 5.74 -11.32
C GLU A 212 0.20 6.67 -10.68
N ALA A 213 -0.04 7.12 -9.46
CA ALA A 213 0.92 7.97 -8.72
C ALA A 213 2.17 7.19 -8.26
N LEU A 214 2.02 5.90 -7.96
CA LEU A 214 3.06 5.00 -7.42
C LEU A 214 3.74 4.15 -8.50
N ILE A 215 3.21 4.08 -9.72
CA ILE A 215 3.80 3.34 -10.83
C ILE A 215 5.16 3.97 -11.11
N VAL A 216 6.14 3.23 -10.62
CA VAL A 216 7.48 3.12 -11.14
C VAL A 216 7.33 2.47 -12.51
N SER A 217 7.80 3.13 -13.57
CA SER A 217 7.78 2.49 -14.88
C SER A 217 8.59 1.19 -14.84
N PRO A 218 8.24 0.15 -15.61
CA PRO A 218 9.08 -1.04 -15.73
C PRO A 218 10.53 -0.69 -16.07
N ALA A 219 10.75 0.34 -16.89
CA ALA A 219 12.06 0.90 -17.17
C ALA A 219 12.81 1.37 -15.91
N MET A 220 12.15 2.01 -14.95
CA MET A 220 12.76 2.37 -13.66
C MET A 220 13.05 1.12 -12.82
N ILE A 221 12.18 0.12 -12.79
CA ILE A 221 12.44 -1.16 -12.08
C ILE A 221 13.69 -1.83 -12.65
N LEU A 222 13.76 -1.95 -13.97
CA LEU A 222 14.90 -2.52 -14.70
C LEU A 222 16.18 -1.71 -14.46
N SER A 223 16.10 -0.39 -14.49
CA SER A 223 17.26 0.48 -14.24
C SER A 223 17.82 0.26 -12.83
N VAL A 224 16.95 0.16 -11.83
CA VAL A 224 17.41 -0.03 -10.45
C VAL A 224 17.92 -1.46 -10.22
N LEU A 225 17.31 -2.48 -10.84
CA LEU A 225 17.85 -3.84 -10.85
C LEU A 225 19.25 -3.88 -11.50
N ALA A 226 19.44 -3.22 -12.63
CA ALA A 226 20.74 -3.13 -13.31
C ALA A 226 21.81 -2.41 -12.45
N ILE A 227 21.44 -1.32 -11.77
CA ILE A 227 22.35 -0.65 -10.82
C ILE A 227 22.71 -1.59 -9.66
N SER A 228 21.73 -2.34 -9.14
CA SER A 228 21.99 -3.30 -8.07
C SER A 228 22.95 -4.42 -8.50
N THR A 229 22.85 -4.89 -9.74
CA THR A 229 23.78 -5.91 -10.27
C THR A 229 25.22 -5.43 -10.32
N LEU A 230 25.43 -4.14 -10.60
CA LEU A 230 26.75 -3.52 -10.62
C LEU A 230 27.32 -3.32 -9.22
N ILE A 231 26.51 -2.79 -8.28
CA ILE A 231 26.96 -2.51 -6.90
C ILE A 231 27.33 -3.79 -6.16
N PHE A 232 26.56 -4.86 -6.37
CA PHE A 232 26.75 -6.12 -5.66
C PHE A 232 27.64 -7.12 -6.40
N ASP A 233 28.26 -6.73 -7.52
CA ASP A 233 29.12 -7.60 -8.36
C ASP A 233 28.46 -8.98 -8.60
N ILE A 234 27.23 -8.94 -9.13
CA ILE A 234 26.42 -10.14 -9.33
C ILE A 234 26.87 -10.82 -10.63
N ASP A 235 27.58 -11.93 -10.50
CA ASP A 235 27.95 -12.79 -11.63
C ASP A 235 27.30 -14.18 -11.53
N TRP A 236 27.01 -14.77 -12.70
CA TRP A 236 26.50 -16.14 -12.86
C TRP A 236 27.36 -17.19 -12.15
N LYS A 237 28.67 -16.98 -12.11
CA LYS A 237 29.62 -17.93 -11.50
C LYS A 237 29.62 -17.87 -9.97
N ASN A 238 29.53 -16.67 -9.39
CA ASN A 238 29.72 -16.47 -7.96
C ASN A 238 28.40 -16.37 -7.18
N LYS A 239 27.32 -15.90 -7.82
CA LYS A 239 26.03 -15.59 -7.17
C LYS A 239 24.84 -16.08 -7.99
N LEU A 240 24.87 -17.33 -8.44
CA LEU A 240 23.82 -17.95 -9.25
C LEU A 240 22.37 -17.72 -8.74
N PRO A 241 22.05 -17.83 -7.43
CA PRO A 241 20.70 -17.53 -6.93
C PRO A 241 20.27 -16.07 -7.12
N TRP A 242 21.21 -15.12 -7.03
CA TRP A 242 20.97 -13.69 -7.25
C TRP A 242 20.67 -13.43 -8.72
N THR A 243 21.48 -13.98 -9.62
CA THR A 243 21.31 -13.80 -11.06
C THR A 243 19.97 -14.35 -11.54
N LEU A 244 19.59 -15.55 -11.09
CA LEU A 244 18.29 -16.14 -11.42
C LEU A 244 17.12 -15.30 -10.91
N SER A 245 17.22 -14.76 -9.70
CA SER A 245 16.21 -13.87 -9.13
C SER A 245 16.05 -12.61 -9.98
N VAL A 246 17.16 -11.97 -10.38
CA VAL A 246 17.14 -10.76 -11.23
C VAL A 246 16.51 -11.05 -12.60
N VAL A 247 16.86 -12.16 -13.25
CA VAL A 247 16.28 -12.58 -14.53
C VAL A 247 14.77 -12.79 -14.39
N PHE A 248 14.34 -13.50 -13.35
CA PHE A 248 12.92 -13.72 -13.07
C PHE A 248 12.17 -12.40 -12.84
N PHE A 249 12.72 -11.47 -12.04
CA PHE A 249 12.10 -10.16 -11.82
C PHE A 249 12.03 -9.30 -13.07
N THR A 250 13.04 -9.39 -13.93
CA THR A 250 13.06 -8.71 -15.24
C THR A 250 11.91 -9.19 -16.11
N ILE A 251 11.77 -10.50 -16.32
CA ILE A 251 10.68 -11.08 -17.11
C ILE A 251 9.33 -10.76 -16.47
N SER A 252 9.22 -10.96 -15.16
CA SER A 252 7.94 -10.79 -14.47
C SER A 252 7.48 -9.33 -14.39
N SER A 253 8.39 -8.36 -14.49
CA SER A 253 8.06 -6.93 -14.56
C SER A 253 7.23 -6.55 -15.78
N THR A 254 7.47 -7.19 -16.94
CA THR A 254 6.68 -6.96 -18.16
C THR A 254 5.27 -7.54 -18.01
N PHE A 255 5.14 -8.72 -17.40
CA PHE A 255 3.83 -9.31 -17.07
C PHE A 255 3.05 -8.47 -16.06
N LEU A 256 3.72 -7.88 -15.06
CA LEU A 256 3.07 -6.95 -14.13
C LEU A 256 2.56 -5.71 -14.85
N ASP A 257 3.31 -5.15 -15.79
CA ASP A 257 2.89 -3.98 -16.56
C ASP A 257 1.65 -4.28 -17.41
N LEU A 258 1.64 -5.43 -18.09
CA LEU A 258 0.48 -5.89 -18.85
C LEU A 258 -0.75 -6.16 -17.96
N SER A 259 -0.52 -6.66 -16.74
CA SER A 259 -1.60 -6.86 -15.76
C SER A 259 -2.16 -5.53 -15.28
N ILE A 260 -1.30 -4.52 -15.09
CA ILE A 260 -1.68 -3.16 -14.71
C ILE A 260 -2.48 -2.49 -15.83
N SER A 261 -2.03 -2.60 -17.09
CA SER A 261 -2.70 -1.99 -18.24
C SER A 261 -4.10 -2.58 -18.43
N ASN A 262 -4.23 -3.92 -18.43
CA ASN A 262 -5.51 -4.60 -18.56
C ASN A 262 -6.48 -4.23 -17.44
N ARG A 263 -6.00 -4.12 -16.20
CA ARG A 263 -6.84 -3.66 -15.08
C ARG A 263 -7.27 -2.22 -15.28
N ARG A 264 -6.35 -1.34 -15.69
CA ARG A 264 -6.61 0.08 -15.92
C ARG A 264 -7.70 0.27 -16.97
N GLU A 265 -7.67 -0.49 -18.06
CA GLU A 265 -8.72 -0.43 -19.08
C GLU A 265 -10.10 -0.77 -18.54
N LYS A 266 -10.21 -1.82 -17.72
CA LYS A 266 -11.48 -2.20 -17.06
C LYS A 266 -12.01 -1.09 -16.16
N GLU A 267 -11.14 -0.52 -15.33
CA GLU A 267 -11.51 0.56 -14.40
C GLU A 267 -11.85 1.86 -15.15
N TYR A 268 -11.17 2.12 -16.28
CA TYR A 268 -11.45 3.24 -17.17
C TYR A 268 -12.79 3.10 -17.88
N ALA A 269 -13.25 1.88 -18.18
CA ALA A 269 -14.59 1.65 -18.72
C ALA A 269 -15.66 2.03 -17.69
N ILE A 270 -15.50 1.60 -16.43
CA ILE A 270 -16.39 1.99 -15.32
C ILE A 270 -16.40 3.51 -15.14
N ALA A 271 -15.21 4.14 -15.14
CA ALA A 271 -15.11 5.59 -15.01
C ALA A 271 -15.76 6.34 -16.19
N GLN A 272 -15.65 5.79 -17.42
CA GLN A 272 -16.28 6.35 -18.62
C GLN A 272 -17.80 6.32 -18.50
N GLU A 273 -18.37 5.19 -18.09
CA GLU A 273 -19.82 5.03 -17.91
C GLU A 273 -20.36 6.07 -16.92
N ILE A 274 -19.77 6.16 -15.72
CA ILE A 274 -20.16 7.15 -14.70
C ILE A 274 -19.99 8.58 -15.25
N PHE A 275 -18.91 8.86 -15.98
CA PHE A 275 -18.67 10.18 -16.56
C PHE A 275 -19.79 10.56 -17.54
N GLN A 276 -20.16 9.66 -18.44
CA GLN A 276 -21.21 9.89 -19.44
C GLN A 276 -22.59 10.07 -18.79
N GLU A 277 -22.95 9.22 -17.82
CA GLU A 277 -24.20 9.39 -17.07
C GLU A 277 -24.29 10.77 -16.40
N GLN A 278 -23.23 11.19 -15.71
CA GLN A 278 -23.20 12.50 -15.07
C GLN A 278 -23.15 13.65 -16.09
N LEU A 279 -22.65 13.40 -17.30
CA LEU A 279 -22.61 14.37 -18.38
C LEU A 279 -23.99 14.60 -19.00
N LEU A 280 -24.88 13.61 -18.98
CA LEU A 280 -26.26 13.77 -19.44
C LEU A 280 -27.16 14.42 -18.39
N LEU A 281 -26.87 14.24 -17.10
CA LEU A 281 -27.64 14.86 -16.04
C LEU A 281 -27.49 16.39 -16.02
N GLU A 282 -28.62 17.08 -15.85
CA GLU A 282 -28.67 18.53 -15.66
C GLU A 282 -27.93 18.94 -14.37
N LYS A 283 -28.12 18.18 -13.28
CA LYS A 283 -27.49 18.40 -11.98
C LYS A 283 -26.62 17.19 -11.60
N PRO A 284 -25.30 17.25 -11.86
CA PRO A 284 -24.41 16.14 -11.53
C PRO A 284 -24.25 15.94 -10.03
N ARG A 285 -23.98 14.69 -9.63
CA ARG A 285 -23.84 14.30 -8.23
C ARG A 285 -22.36 14.17 -7.86
N TYR A 286 -21.89 14.99 -6.91
CA TYR A 286 -20.48 14.98 -6.48
C TYR A 286 -19.99 13.62 -5.97
N LYS A 287 -20.85 12.82 -5.33
CA LYS A 287 -20.51 11.46 -4.88
C LYS A 287 -20.13 10.54 -6.04
N GLU A 288 -20.83 10.65 -7.18
CA GLU A 288 -20.53 9.86 -8.37
C GLU A 288 -19.29 10.38 -9.09
N LEU A 289 -19.06 11.69 -9.13
CA LEU A 289 -17.80 12.25 -9.65
C LEU A 289 -16.58 11.74 -8.86
N LYS A 290 -16.71 11.55 -7.54
CA LYS A 290 -15.65 10.92 -6.73
C LYS A 290 -15.40 9.46 -7.11
N LYS A 291 -16.45 8.69 -7.42
CA LYS A 291 -16.28 7.31 -7.91
C LYS A 291 -15.62 7.30 -9.30
N CYS A 292 -16.06 8.19 -10.20
CA CYS A 292 -15.42 8.37 -11.50
C CYS A 292 -13.91 8.65 -11.36
N TYR A 293 -13.53 9.54 -10.43
CA TYR A 293 -12.12 9.78 -10.12
C TYR A 293 -11.42 8.55 -9.51
N TYR A 294 -12.07 7.86 -8.57
CA TYR A 294 -11.53 6.68 -7.90
C TYR A 294 -11.13 5.57 -8.88
N HIS A 295 -12.00 5.29 -9.86
CA HIS A 295 -11.76 4.27 -10.90
C HIS A 295 -10.88 4.81 -12.06
N GLY A 296 -11.06 6.08 -12.42
CA GLY A 296 -10.45 6.67 -13.61
C GLY A 296 -9.09 7.36 -13.43
N GLY A 297 -8.63 7.55 -12.20
CA GLY A 297 -7.30 8.12 -11.95
C GLY A 297 -7.13 9.56 -12.45
N GLU A 298 -5.88 9.94 -12.73
CA GLU A 298 -5.55 11.29 -13.19
C GLU A 298 -6.15 11.59 -14.57
N LYS A 299 -6.26 10.59 -15.46
CA LYS A 299 -6.91 10.75 -16.78
C LYS A 299 -8.34 11.28 -16.65
N TYR A 300 -9.14 10.71 -15.73
CA TYR A 300 -10.52 11.17 -15.53
C TYR A 300 -10.62 12.39 -14.64
N LYS A 301 -9.66 12.63 -13.74
CA LYS A 301 -9.56 13.90 -13.03
C LYS A 301 -9.43 15.06 -14.02
N GLU A 302 -8.55 14.95 -15.02
CA GLU A 302 -8.40 15.98 -16.05
C GLU A 302 -9.69 16.19 -16.85
N LYS A 303 -10.35 15.11 -17.28
CA LYS A 303 -11.67 15.18 -17.93
C LYS A 303 -12.69 15.89 -17.04
N LEU A 304 -12.83 15.49 -15.78
CA LEU A 304 -13.75 16.09 -14.82
C LEU A 304 -13.48 17.58 -14.60
N LEU A 305 -12.21 18.00 -14.59
CA LEU A 305 -11.81 19.39 -14.41
C LEU A 305 -11.94 20.24 -15.68
N SER A 306 -11.87 19.63 -16.86
CA SER A 306 -12.12 20.30 -18.15
C SER A 306 -13.60 20.58 -18.41
N THR A 307 -14.51 19.78 -17.82
CA THR A 307 -15.95 19.98 -17.99
C THR A 307 -16.46 21.04 -17.03
N GLU A 308 -16.90 22.18 -17.55
CA GLU A 308 -17.24 23.36 -16.73
C GLU A 308 -18.28 23.06 -15.63
N LYS A 309 -19.36 22.35 -15.94
CA LYS A 309 -20.41 22.03 -14.97
C LYS A 309 -19.89 21.19 -13.79
N PHE A 310 -19.00 20.24 -14.06
CA PHE A 310 -18.36 19.42 -13.03
C PHE A 310 -17.37 20.26 -12.22
N LEU A 311 -16.52 21.04 -12.90
CA LEU A 311 -15.57 21.93 -12.26
C LEU A 311 -16.24 22.91 -11.29
N ARG A 312 -17.36 23.53 -11.70
CA ARG A 312 -18.15 24.44 -10.84
C ARG A 312 -18.66 23.71 -9.60
N LEU A 313 -19.22 22.50 -9.76
CA LEU A 313 -19.72 21.70 -8.63
C LEU A 313 -18.58 21.28 -7.69
N ILE A 314 -17.46 20.80 -8.22
CA ILE A 314 -16.28 20.37 -7.46
C ILE A 314 -15.73 21.53 -6.67
N LYS A 315 -15.46 22.67 -7.32
CA LYS A 315 -15.01 23.89 -6.64
C LYS A 315 -16.00 24.32 -5.56
N LYS A 316 -17.32 24.28 -5.83
CA LYS A 316 -18.33 24.62 -4.83
C LYS A 316 -18.27 23.70 -3.63
N ARG A 317 -18.20 22.38 -3.82
CA ARG A 317 -18.17 21.42 -2.70
C ARG A 317 -16.85 21.46 -1.92
N GLU A 318 -15.71 21.53 -2.60
CA GLU A 318 -14.39 21.45 -1.97
C GLU A 318 -13.88 22.80 -1.43
N LYS A 319 -14.17 23.94 -2.08
CA LYS A 319 -13.79 25.29 -1.59
C LYS A 319 -14.61 25.73 -0.38
N TYR A 320 -15.89 25.34 -0.31
CA TYR A 320 -16.71 25.55 0.90
C TYR A 320 -16.13 24.80 2.11
N LEU A 321 -15.58 23.60 1.90
CA LEU A 321 -14.91 22.85 2.97
C LEU A 321 -13.63 23.55 3.44
N ILE A 322 -12.82 24.09 2.52
CA ILE A 322 -11.61 24.88 2.86
C ILE A 322 -11.96 26.13 3.68
N ARG A 323 -13.00 26.90 3.32
CA ARG A 323 -13.43 28.06 4.12
C ARG A 323 -14.01 27.68 5.48
N ARG A 324 -14.81 26.60 5.55
CA ARG A 324 -15.41 26.11 6.79
C ARG A 324 -14.34 25.66 7.80
N ASP A 325 -13.34 24.90 7.35
CA ASP A 325 -12.22 24.47 8.21
C ASP A 325 -11.35 25.65 8.66
N LYS A 326 -11.12 26.63 7.78
CA LYS A 326 -10.41 27.87 8.15
C LYS A 326 -11.17 28.63 9.24
N ASN A 327 -12.48 28.86 9.04
CA ASN A 327 -13.32 29.59 9.99
C ASN A 327 -13.44 28.86 11.33
N ASN A 328 -13.52 27.53 11.34
CA ASN A 328 -13.52 26.75 12.59
C ASN A 328 -12.17 26.83 13.32
N ARG A 329 -11.03 26.81 12.61
CA ARG A 329 -9.71 27.03 13.24
C ARG A 329 -9.55 28.45 13.79
N TYR A 330 -10.12 29.44 13.13
CA TYR A 330 -10.10 30.81 13.63
C TYR A 330 -11.06 31.00 14.81
N SER A 331 -12.23 30.35 14.83
CA SER A 331 -13.16 30.46 15.99
C SER A 331 -12.59 29.85 17.27
N TYR A 332 -11.79 28.78 17.16
CA TYR A 332 -11.06 28.22 18.31
C TYR A 332 -9.91 29.11 18.81
N LYS A 333 -9.37 29.99 17.95
CA LYS A 333 -8.30 30.94 18.33
C LYS A 333 -8.81 32.33 18.71
N SER A 334 -9.99 32.73 18.25
CA SER A 334 -10.48 34.10 18.42
C SER A 334 -11.22 34.34 19.74
N GLY A 335 -11.38 33.32 20.61
CA GLY A 335 -12.13 33.44 21.86
C GLY A 335 -13.59 33.87 21.70
N PHE A 336 -14.07 33.98 20.46
CA PHE A 336 -15.34 34.62 20.13
C PHE A 336 -16.38 33.54 19.90
N ASN A 337 -17.40 33.50 20.78
CA ASN A 337 -18.53 32.60 20.64
C ASN A 337 -19.51 33.16 19.58
N PRO A 338 -19.69 32.52 18.42
CA PRO A 338 -20.54 33.04 17.35
C PRO A 338 -22.03 33.09 17.71
N ARG A 339 -22.44 32.56 18.87
CA ARG A 339 -23.80 32.73 19.41
C ARG A 339 -24.05 34.12 20.01
N ASN A 340 -23.01 34.90 20.31
CA ASN A 340 -23.13 36.22 20.94
C ASN A 340 -23.05 37.38 19.93
N ASN A 341 -23.40 37.14 18.67
CA ASN A 341 -23.37 38.19 17.67
C ASN A 341 -24.56 39.16 17.92
N ILE A 342 -24.28 40.28 18.57
CA ILE A 342 -25.24 41.38 18.70
C ILE A 342 -25.36 42.02 17.33
N SER A 343 -26.52 41.89 16.70
CA SER A 343 -26.85 42.56 15.45
C SER A 343 -26.90 44.07 15.70
N PRO A 344 -26.14 44.91 14.98
CA PRO A 344 -26.22 46.35 15.15
C PRO A 344 -27.59 46.84 14.68
N THR A 345 -28.29 47.57 15.54
CA THR A 345 -29.50 48.30 15.17
C THR A 345 -29.13 49.46 14.25
N ARG A 346 -29.89 49.60 13.16
CA ARG A 346 -29.70 50.62 12.13
C ARG A 346 -30.18 51.96 12.68
N ASN A 347 -29.28 52.83 13.13
CA ASN A 347 -29.63 54.21 13.43
C ASN A 347 -29.85 54.94 12.10
N TYR A 348 -31.11 55.29 11.82
CA TYR A 348 -31.42 56.33 10.85
C TYR A 348 -31.08 57.67 11.52
N LEU A 349 -30.14 58.41 10.95
CA LEU A 349 -29.91 59.81 11.31
C LEU A 349 -30.83 60.70 10.44
N PRO A 350 -31.30 61.84 11.01
CA PRO A 350 -32.37 62.67 10.44
C PRO A 350 -32.02 63.35 9.12
#